data_AF-A0A239GRD2-F1
#
_entry.id   AF-A0A239GRD2-F1
#
_cell.length_a   1.000
_cell.length_b   1.000
_cell.length_c   1.000
_cell.angle_alpha   90.00
_cell.angle_beta   90.00
_cell.angle_gamma   90.00
#
_symmetry.space_group_name_H-M   'P 1'
#
loop_
_entity.id
_entity.type
_entity.pdbx_description
1 polymer ?
#
loop_
_entity_poly.entity_id
_entity_poly.type
_entity_poly.pdbx_seq_one_letter_code
_entity_poly.pdbx_strand_id
1 'polypeptide(L)' 'MSRKELIEETLKSLDKLSDTEVEEVKRFAELLRSKIEDQELSEGIMNLSSKSEAFDFLKEEEDLYSEEDLIEKY' A
#
# COMPACT_ATOMS: atom_id res chain seq x y z
N MET A 1 5.32 -17.62 -19.54
CA MET A 1 3.88 -17.81 -19.30
C MET A 1 3.17 -16.50 -19.55
N SER A 2 2.18 -16.48 -20.43
CA SER A 2 1.33 -15.32 -20.65
C SER A 2 0.27 -15.22 -19.55
N ARG A 3 -0.30 -14.02 -19.36
CA ARG A 3 -1.43 -13.81 -18.42
C ARG A 3 -2.60 -14.74 -18.74
N LYS A 4 -2.84 -15.00 -20.03
CA LYS A 4 -3.92 -15.89 -20.49
C LYS A 4 -3.65 -17.34 -20.08
N GLU A 5 -2.43 -17.83 -20.29
CA GLU A 5 -2.04 -19.19 -19.87
C GLU A 5 -2.19 -19.39 -18.36
N LEU A 6 -1.77 -18.41 -17.55
CA LEU A 6 -1.93 -18.45 -16.09
C LEU A 6 -3.40 -18.53 -15.66
N ILE A 7 -4.28 -17.74 -16.28
CA ILE A 7 -5.71 -17.76 -15.98
C ILE A 7 -6.32 -19.12 -16.34
N GLU A 8 -5.99 -19.65 -17.52
CA GLU A 8 -6.51 -20.94 -17.97
C GLU A 8 -6.05 -22.10 -17.07
N GLU A 9 -4.79 -22.10 -16.64
CA GLU A 9 -4.25 -23.11 -15.71
C GLU A 9 -4.88 -23.00 -14.31
N THR A 10 -5.14 -21.78 -13.85
CA THR A 10 -5.82 -21.53 -12.57
C THR A 10 -7.26 -22.05 -12.61
N LEU A 11 -8.01 -21.78 -13.68
CA LEU A 11 -9.38 -22.28 -13.86
C LEU A 11 -9.43 -23.81 -13.84
N LYS A 12 -8.53 -24.47 -14.59
CA LYS A 12 -8.43 -25.94 -14.58
C LYS A 12 -8.10 -26.52 -13.20
N SER A 13 -7.42 -25.76 -12.36
CA SER A 13 -7.10 -26.16 -10.99
C SER A 13 -8.32 -25.98 -10.08
N LEU A 14 -9.06 -24.88 -10.23
CA LEU A 14 -10.30 -24.61 -9.50
C LEU A 14 -11.39 -25.65 -9.80
N ASP A 15 -11.51 -26.11 -11.04
CA ASP A 15 -12.49 -27.13 -11.45
C ASP A 15 -12.32 -28.48 -10.72
N LYS A 16 -11.17 -28.72 -10.09
CA LYS A 16 -10.87 -29.95 -9.34
C LYS A 16 -11.11 -29.82 -7.83
N LEU A 17 -11.40 -28.62 -7.36
CA LEU A 17 -11.62 -28.33 -5.95
C LEU A 17 -13.10 -28.50 -5.59
N SER A 18 -13.36 -28.75 -4.31
CA SER A 18 -14.72 -28.70 -3.77
C SER A 18 -15.24 -27.27 -3.70
N ASP A 19 -16.56 -27.09 -3.64
CA ASP A 19 -17.19 -25.77 -3.53
C ASP A 19 -16.65 -24.95 -2.35
N THR A 20 -16.36 -25.61 -1.22
CA THR A 20 -15.77 -24.97 -0.03
C THR A 20 -14.39 -24.39 -0.33
N GLU A 21 -13.52 -25.16 -0.99
CA GLU A 21 -12.17 -24.71 -1.35
C GLU A 21 -12.21 -23.61 -2.41
N VAL A 22 -13.15 -23.67 -3.35
CA VAL A 22 -13.39 -22.59 -4.33
C VAL A 22 -13.83 -21.31 -3.61
N GLU A 23 -14.68 -21.41 -2.59
CA GLU A 23 -15.10 -20.27 -1.78
C GLU A 23 -13.92 -19.64 -1.02
N GLU A 24 -13.00 -20.44 -0.50
CA GLU A 24 -11.77 -19.95 0.14
C GLU A 24 -10.88 -19.19 -0.85
N VAL A 25 -10.67 -19.74 -2.06
CA VAL A 25 -9.88 -19.04 -3.10
C VAL A 25 -10.55 -17.73 -3.50
N LYS A 26 -11.88 -17.71 -3.63
CA LYS A 26 -12.64 -16.48 -3.89
C LYS A 26 -12.39 -15.43 -2.81
N ARG A 27 -12.52 -15.80 -1.53
CA ARG A 27 -12.27 -14.89 -0.40
C ARG A 27 -10.84 -14.34 -0.43
N PHE A 28 -9.87 -15.17 -0.77
CA PHE A 28 -8.48 -14.74 -0.89
C PHE A 28 -8.28 -13.75 -2.06
N ALA A 29 -8.89 -14.00 -3.21
CA ALA A 29 -8.84 -13.07 -4.34
C ALA A 29 -9.49 -11.71 -4.01
N GLU A 30 -10.62 -11.72 -3.27
CA GLU A 30 -11.28 -10.50 -2.77
C GLU A 30 -10.37 -9.73 -1.79
N LEU A 31 -9.67 -10.43 -0.89
CA LEU A 31 -8.69 -9.82 0.01
C LEU A 31 -7.53 -9.17 -0.75
N LEU A 32 -6.99 -9.83 -1.78
CA LEU A 32 -5.92 -9.25 -2.59
C LEU A 32 -6.38 -7.98 -3.31
N ARG A 33 -7.62 -7.98 -3.81
CA ARG A 33 -8.21 -6.82 -4.45
C ARG A 33 -8.37 -5.66 -3.46
N SER A 34 -8.89 -5.91 -2.25
CA SER A 34 -9.06 -4.83 -1.26
C SER A 34 -7.74 -4.16 -0.90
N LYS A 35 -6.66 -4.94 -0.77
CA LYS A 35 -5.33 -4.39 -0.48
C LYS A 35 -4.81 -3.45 -1.57
N ILE A 36 -5.09 -3.75 -2.83
CA ILE A 36 -4.71 -2.87 -3.94
C ILE A 36 -5.50 -1.55 -3.84
N GLU A 37 -6.81 -1.64 -3.62
CA GLU A 37 -7.67 -0.45 -3.44
C GLU A 37 -7.20 0.41 -2.25
N ASP A 38 -6.84 -0.21 -1.12
CA ASP A 38 -6.32 0.48 0.06
C ASP A 38 -4.97 1.16 -0.19
N GLN A 39 -4.08 0.51 -0.95
CA GLN A 39 -2.79 1.07 -1.33
C GLN A 39 -2.95 2.29 -2.23
N GLU A 40 -3.76 2.18 -3.29
CA GLU A 40 -4.06 3.28 -4.21
C GLU A 40 -4.70 4.47 -3.47
N LEU A 41 -5.63 4.20 -2.54
CA LEU A 41 -6.24 5.23 -1.70
C LEU A 41 -5.21 5.92 -0.81
N SER A 42 -4.34 5.14 -0.15
CA SER A 42 -3.31 5.67 0.75
C SER A 42 -2.30 6.54 0.00
N GLU A 43 -1.85 6.10 -1.19
CA GLU A 43 -0.96 6.88 -2.06
C GLU A 43 -1.64 8.18 -2.53
N GLY A 44 -2.94 8.13 -2.86
CA GLY A 44 -3.73 9.31 -3.20
C GLY A 44 -3.78 10.33 -2.07
N ILE A 45 -4.07 9.88 -0.85
CA ILE A 45 -4.09 10.73 0.36
C ILE A 45 -2.71 11.36 0.60
N MET A 46 -1.64 10.56 0.53
CA MET A 46 -0.27 11.05 0.73
C MET A 46 0.13 12.10 -0.31
N ASN A 47 -0.25 11.89 -1.58
CA ASN A 47 -0.01 12.85 -2.64
C ASN A 47 -0.79 14.16 -2.45
N LEU A 48 -2.04 14.09 -2.00
CA LEU A 48 -2.85 15.28 -1.73
C LEU A 48 -2.31 16.05 -0.52
N SER A 49 -1.91 15.34 0.54
CA SER A 49 -1.34 15.96 1.74
C SER A 49 0.01 16.61 1.46
N SER A 50 0.88 15.97 0.67
CA SER A 50 2.21 16.52 0.36
C SER A 50 2.17 17.73 -0.56
N LYS A 51 1.14 17.83 -1.40
CA LYS A 51 0.89 18.99 -2.27
C LYS A 51 0.05 20.08 -1.59
N SER A 52 -0.41 19.85 -0.37
CA SER A 52 -1.22 20.81 0.37
C SER A 52 -0.33 21.91 0.93
N GLU A 53 -0.57 23.15 0.52
CA GLU A 53 0.11 24.35 1.05
C GLU A 53 -0.33 24.67 2.50
N ALA A 54 -1.35 23.99 3.02
CA ALA A 54 -1.90 24.24 4.35
C ALA A 54 -0.87 24.07 5.48
N PHE A 55 0.22 23.34 5.24
CA PHE A 55 1.30 23.08 6.20
C PHE A 55 2.63 23.72 5.78
N ASP A 56 2.66 24.60 4.78
CA ASP A 56 3.91 25.20 4.32
C ASP A 56 4.56 26.09 5.39
N PHE A 57 3.79 26.62 6.34
CA PHE A 57 4.31 27.35 7.49
C PHE A 57 5.29 26.53 8.36
N LEU A 58 5.19 25.19 8.34
CA LEU A 58 6.12 24.30 9.06
C LEU A 58 7.51 24.23 8.40
N LYS A 59 7.63 24.63 7.13
CA LYS A 59 8.93 24.69 6.42
C LYS A 59 9.71 25.96 6.72
N GLU A 60 9.04 26.96 7.28
CA GLU A 60 9.65 28.24 7.67
C GLU A 60 10.00 28.27 9.16
N GLU A 61 9.85 27.16 9.90
CA GLU A 61 10.29 27.09 11.28
C GLU A 61 11.82 27.19 11.35
N GLU A 62 12.30 28.17 12.10
CA GLU A 62 13.72 28.38 12.39
C GLU A 62 14.24 27.19 13.20
N ASP A 63 15.43 26.68 12.87
CA ASP A 63 16.06 25.59 13.61
C ASP A 63 16.35 26.05 15.06
N LEU A 64 15.45 25.70 15.98
CA LEU A 64 15.49 26.12 17.39
C LEU A 64 16.66 25.51 18.18
N TYR A 65 17.23 24.42 17.68
CA TYR A 65 18.32 23.69 18.31
C TYR A 65 19.42 23.44 17.30
N SER A 66 20.65 23.65 17.73
CA SER A 66 21.86 23.47 16.95
C SER A 66 22.77 22.45 17.61
N GLU A 67 23.81 22.01 16.88
CA GLU A 67 24.89 21.20 17.45
C GLU A 67 25.63 21.93 18.60
N GLU A 68 25.46 23.24 18.70
CA GLU A 68 26.02 24.08 19.76
C GLU A 68 25.32 23.85 21.10
N ASP A 69 24.05 23.42 21.08
CA ASP A 69 23.22 23.13 22.25
C ASP A 69 23.48 21.73 22.84
N LEU A 70 24.31 20.92 22.19
CA LEU A 70 24.67 19.58 22.67
C LEU A 70 25.55 19.66 23.93
N ILE A 71 25.07 19.05 25.01
CA ILE A 71 25.75 18.97 26.32
C ILE A 71 27.01 18.09 26.27
N GLU A 72 27.01 17.04 25.43
CA GLU A 72 28.12 16.11 25.28
C GLU A 72 28.54 16.04 23.80
N LYS A 73 29.82 16.31 23.53
CA LYS A 73 30.44 16.25 22.21
C LYS A 73 31.54 15.19 22.26
N TYR A 74 31.50 14.21 21.36
CA TYR A 74 32.49 13.12 21.25
C TYR A 74 33.58 13.42 20.23
#